data_AF-A0A9Q3ES31-F1
#
_entry.id   AF-A0A9Q3ES31-F1
#
_cell.length_a   1.000
_cell.length_b   1.000
_cell.length_c   1.000
_cell.angle_alpha   90.00
_cell.angle_beta   90.00
_cell.angle_gamma   90.00
#
_symmetry.space_group_name_H-M   'P 1'
#
loop_
_entity.id
_entity.type
_entity.pdbx_description
1 polymer ?
#
loop_
_entity_poly.entity_id
_entity_poly.type
_entity_poly.pdbx_seq_one_letter_code
_entity_poly.pdbx_strand_id
1 'polypeptide(L)'
;MNFQQLIKQDEVQHSKYFAVKVEFFSNFGESIQEELWKDSQYRSILQDFGKGRSAQDYSLDSSSQLFLFKDWVVVPNDPTIQRSILQKHHDSPIAVHPGQEKTLKLIKQDFHWSRMTQFIKDHVSSCQQCSGKKNIHHKNFGILKPLLIPNGP
;
A
#
# COMPACT_ATOMS: atom_id res chain seq x y z
N MET A 1 -29.63 -13.41 -12.53
CA MET A 1 -28.50 -14.37 -12.46
C MET A 1 -27.51 -13.79 -11.49
N ASN A 2 -27.23 -14.52 -10.40
CA ASN A 2 -26.57 -14.02 -9.20
C ASN A 2 -25.04 -14.20 -9.33
N PHE A 3 -24.28 -13.10 -9.22
CA PHE A 3 -22.81 -13.11 -9.26
C PHE A 3 -22.18 -14.01 -8.17
N GLN A 4 -22.95 -14.39 -7.15
CA GLN A 4 -22.50 -15.26 -6.06
C GLN A 4 -22.27 -16.73 -6.42
N GLN A 5 -22.60 -17.19 -7.63
CA GLN A 5 -22.47 -18.61 -8.00
C GLN A 5 -21.21 -18.98 -8.82
N LEU A 6 -20.29 -18.04 -9.08
CA LEU A 6 -19.09 -18.29 -9.90
C LEU A 6 -17.77 -18.32 -9.11
N ILE A 7 -17.81 -18.43 -7.78
CA ILE A 7 -16.61 -18.58 -6.97
C ILE A 7 -16.62 -19.97 -6.33
N LYS A 8 -16.02 -20.94 -7.02
CA LYS A 8 -15.70 -22.25 -6.42
C LYS A 8 -14.72 -22.00 -5.28
N GLN A 9 -15.15 -22.32 -4.05
CA GLN A 9 -14.40 -22.07 -2.81
C GLN A 9 -13.01 -22.73 -2.78
N ASP A 10 -12.77 -23.73 -3.63
CA ASP A 10 -11.50 -24.46 -3.69
C ASP A 10 -10.39 -23.81 -4.54
N GLU A 11 -10.70 -22.86 -5.44
CA GLU A 11 -9.66 -22.15 -6.23
C GLU A 11 -9.16 -20.86 -5.56
N VAL A 12 -9.85 -20.40 -4.52
CA VAL A 12 -9.61 -19.08 -3.90
C VAL A 12 -8.44 -19.10 -2.91
N GLN A 13 -8.11 -20.26 -2.32
CA GLN A 13 -7.07 -20.34 -1.28
C GLN A 13 -5.62 -20.26 -1.80
N HIS A 14 -5.38 -20.39 -3.11
CA HIS A 14 -4.03 -20.43 -3.68
C HIS A 14 -3.58 -19.10 -4.34
N SER A 15 -4.43 -18.07 -4.37
CA SER A 15 -4.01 -16.78 -4.93
C SER A 15 -3.02 -16.11 -3.97
N LYS A 16 -1.85 -15.69 -4.47
CA LYS A 16 -0.88 -14.89 -3.70
C LYS A 16 -1.50 -13.60 -3.12
N TYR A 17 -2.59 -13.13 -3.71
CA TYR A 17 -3.34 -11.96 -3.27
C TYR A 17 -4.53 -12.30 -2.38
N PHE A 18 -4.69 -13.55 -1.89
CA PHE A 18 -5.81 -13.91 -1.04
C PHE A 18 -5.88 -13.05 0.22
N ALA A 19 -4.76 -12.83 0.91
CA ALA A 19 -4.71 -11.95 2.08
C ALA A 19 -5.08 -10.50 1.72
N VAL A 20 -4.52 -9.98 0.63
CA VAL A 20 -4.86 -8.65 0.10
C VAL A 20 -6.36 -8.56 -0.22
N LYS A 21 -6.92 -9.59 -0.85
CA LYS A 21 -8.34 -9.71 -1.20
C LYS A 21 -9.21 -9.72 0.05
N VAL A 22 -8.94 -10.59 1.02
CA VAL A 22 -9.71 -10.69 2.28
C VAL A 22 -9.72 -9.35 3.01
N GLU A 23 -8.55 -8.72 3.13
CA GLU A 23 -8.39 -7.43 3.81
C GLU A 23 -9.01 -6.24 3.08
N PHE A 24 -9.12 -6.31 1.76
CA PHE A 24 -9.78 -5.31 0.93
C PHE A 24 -11.29 -5.51 0.90
N PHE A 25 -11.77 -6.73 0.73
CA PHE A 25 -13.20 -7.04 0.70
C PHE A 25 -13.88 -6.76 2.04
N SER A 26 -13.19 -6.95 3.16
CA SER A 26 -13.73 -6.61 4.49
C SER A 26 -13.94 -5.10 4.69
N ASN A 27 -13.19 -4.25 3.97
CA ASN A 27 -13.15 -2.80 4.20
C ASN A 27 -13.77 -1.97 3.06
N PHE A 28 -13.85 -2.52 1.86
CA PHE A 28 -14.26 -1.84 0.63
C PHE A 28 -15.24 -2.67 -0.20
N GLY A 29 -16.06 -3.49 0.47
CA GLY A 29 -16.96 -4.47 -0.14
C GLY A 29 -17.63 -3.93 -1.40
N GLU A 30 -17.37 -4.61 -2.53
CA GLU A 30 -17.83 -4.27 -3.89
C GLU A 30 -17.61 -2.78 -4.25
N SER A 31 -16.56 -2.34 -4.92
CA SER A 31 -15.77 -3.05 -5.91
C SER A 31 -14.67 -2.08 -6.33
N ILE A 32 -13.41 -2.36 -5.96
CA ILE A 32 -12.25 -1.65 -6.52
C ILE A 32 -12.35 -1.62 -8.05
N GLN A 33 -12.88 -2.69 -8.66
CA GLN A 33 -13.08 -2.77 -10.10
C GLN A 33 -14.10 -1.73 -10.61
N GLU A 34 -15.18 -1.46 -9.87
CA GLU A 34 -16.11 -0.38 -10.21
C GLU A 34 -15.47 1.00 -10.08
N GLU A 35 -14.70 1.23 -9.02
CA GLU A 35 -13.97 2.49 -8.84
C GLU A 35 -12.88 2.67 -9.92
N LEU A 36 -12.20 1.59 -10.30
CA LEU A 36 -11.27 1.57 -11.43
C LEU A 36 -11.98 1.87 -12.76
N TRP A 37 -13.24 1.45 -12.92
CA TRP A 37 -14.04 1.73 -14.12
C TRP A 37 -14.49 3.19 -14.20
N LYS A 38 -14.69 3.84 -13.04
CA LYS A 38 -14.97 5.28 -12.92
C LYS A 38 -13.72 6.12 -13.14
N ASP A 39 -12.55 5.60 -12.78
CA ASP A 39 -11.29 6.29 -12.95
C ASP A 39 -10.90 6.41 -14.44
N SER A 40 -10.93 7.64 -14.96
CA SER A 40 -10.54 7.95 -16.33
C SER A 40 -9.14 7.47 -16.71
N GLN A 41 -8.23 7.33 -15.73
CA GLN A 41 -6.87 6.87 -15.94
C GLN A 41 -6.83 5.39 -16.35
N TYR A 42 -7.61 4.55 -15.66
CA TYR A 42 -7.59 3.10 -15.86
C TYR A 42 -8.67 2.64 -16.84
N ARG A 43 -9.71 3.43 -17.05
CA ARG A 43 -10.83 3.09 -17.94
C ARG A 43 -10.40 2.69 -19.36
N SER A 44 -9.47 3.40 -19.99
CA SER A 44 -8.98 3.06 -21.34
C SER A 44 -8.27 1.70 -21.35
N ILE A 45 -7.42 1.47 -20.35
CA ILE A 45 -6.65 0.24 -20.18
C ILE A 45 -7.59 -0.95 -19.96
N LEU A 46 -8.60 -0.77 -19.12
CA LEU A 46 -9.62 -1.78 -18.83
C LEU A 46 -10.49 -2.10 -20.05
N GLN A 47 -10.83 -1.11 -20.86
CA GLN A 47 -11.55 -1.30 -22.13
C GLN A 47 -10.71 -2.07 -23.16
N ASP A 48 -9.41 -1.81 -23.22
CA ASP A 48 -8.49 -2.55 -24.08
C ASP A 48 -8.38 -4.00 -23.63
N PHE A 49 -8.30 -4.22 -22.32
CA PHE A 49 -8.32 -5.55 -21.71
C PHE A 49 -9.60 -6.32 -22.05
N GLY A 50 -10.76 -5.68 -21.93
CA GLY A 50 -12.05 -6.29 -22.27
C GLY A 50 -12.20 -6.66 -23.76
N LYS A 51 -11.38 -6.06 -24.64
CA LYS A 51 -11.33 -6.36 -26.08
C LYS A 51 -10.27 -7.41 -26.43
N GLY A 52 -9.64 -8.04 -25.44
CA GLY A 52 -8.55 -9.01 -25.63
C GLY A 52 -7.23 -8.37 -26.08
N ARG A 53 -7.09 -7.04 -25.99
CA ARG A 53 -5.82 -6.36 -26.24
C ARG A 53 -5.00 -6.41 -24.96
N SER A 54 -3.88 -7.12 -25.00
CA SER A 54 -2.95 -7.15 -23.88
C SER A 54 -2.22 -5.81 -23.82
N ALA A 55 -2.41 -5.07 -22.74
CA ALA A 55 -1.51 -3.98 -22.38
C ALA A 55 -0.26 -4.60 -21.74
N GLN A 56 0.92 -4.24 -22.24
CA GLN A 56 2.19 -4.98 -22.07
C GLN A 56 2.55 -5.34 -20.61
N ASP A 57 2.08 -4.55 -19.65
CA ASP A 57 2.40 -4.69 -18.22
C ASP A 57 1.16 -4.92 -17.32
N TYR A 58 -0.04 -4.92 -17.88
CA TYR A 58 -1.29 -5.09 -17.11
C TYR A 58 -1.85 -6.50 -17.25
N SER A 59 -2.48 -7.00 -16.20
CA SER A 59 -3.15 -8.31 -16.19
C SER A 59 -4.37 -8.32 -15.28
N LEU A 60 -5.27 -9.26 -15.51
CA LEU A 60 -6.38 -9.56 -14.62
C LEU A 60 -6.11 -10.93 -13.98
N ASP A 61 -5.98 -10.98 -12.66
CA ASP A 61 -5.80 -12.24 -11.95
C ASP A 61 -7.11 -13.02 -11.94
N SER A 62 -7.13 -14.22 -12.54
CA SER A 62 -8.36 -14.99 -12.70
C SER A 62 -8.97 -15.46 -11.36
N SER A 63 -8.12 -15.72 -10.36
CA SER A 63 -8.55 -16.24 -9.05
C SER A 63 -9.06 -15.13 -8.11
N SER A 64 -8.33 -14.01 -8.03
CA SER A 64 -8.71 -12.88 -7.17
C SER A 64 -9.65 -11.88 -7.84
N GLN A 65 -9.73 -11.89 -9.18
CA GLN A 65 -10.40 -10.87 -10.00
C GLN A 65 -9.85 -9.46 -9.77
N LEU A 66 -8.58 -9.34 -9.36
CA LEU A 66 -7.90 -8.07 -9.18
C LEU A 66 -7.16 -7.67 -10.46
N PHE A 67 -7.21 -6.37 -10.76
CA PHE A 67 -6.44 -5.79 -11.86
C PHE A 67 -5.02 -5.48 -11.38
N LEU A 68 -4.03 -5.90 -12.16
CA LEU A 68 -2.62 -5.87 -11.79
C LEU A 68 -1.81 -5.07 -12.79
N PHE A 69 -0.74 -4.44 -12.29
CA PHE A 69 0.33 -3.84 -13.08
C PHE A 69 1.67 -4.41 -12.59
N LYS A 70 2.38 -5.17 -13.42
CA LYS A 70 3.65 -5.83 -13.04
C LYS A 70 3.57 -6.58 -11.70
N ASP A 71 2.50 -7.35 -11.50
CA ASP A 71 2.19 -8.06 -10.25
C ASP A 71 1.81 -7.20 -9.03
N TRP A 72 1.59 -5.90 -9.20
CA TRP A 72 1.03 -5.05 -8.15
C TRP A 72 -0.46 -4.82 -8.35
N VAL A 73 -1.24 -4.91 -7.28
CA VAL A 73 -2.67 -4.60 -7.28
C VAL A 73 -2.86 -3.13 -7.62
N VAL A 74 -3.59 -2.87 -8.70
CA VAL A 74 -3.90 -1.51 -9.12
C VAL A 74 -4.98 -0.95 -8.21
N VAL A 75 -4.67 0.19 -7.59
CA VAL A 75 -5.57 0.92 -6.72
C VAL A 75 -6.08 2.16 -7.47
N PRO A 76 -7.40 2.41 -7.51
CA PRO A 76 -7.99 3.58 -8.16
C PRO A 76 -7.52 4.87 -7.49
N ASN A 77 -7.70 5.99 -8.17
CA ASN A 77 -7.42 7.30 -7.61
C ASN A 77 -8.49 7.78 -6.60
N ASP A 78 -8.82 6.92 -5.63
CA ASP A 78 -9.71 7.21 -4.50
C ASP A 78 -8.87 7.44 -3.23
N PRO A 79 -8.83 8.67 -2.69
CA PRO A 79 -8.12 8.98 -1.46
C PRO A 79 -8.56 8.15 -0.24
N THR A 80 -9.81 7.68 -0.21
CA THR A 80 -10.36 6.85 0.87
C THR A 80 -9.68 5.49 0.89
N ILE A 81 -9.60 4.85 -0.28
CA ILE A 81 -8.94 3.56 -0.46
C ILE A 81 -7.44 3.68 -0.17
N GLN A 82 -6.78 4.66 -0.79
CA GLN A 82 -5.34 4.89 -0.62
C GLN A 82 -4.97 5.19 0.84
N ARG A 83 -5.79 5.98 1.55
CA ARG A 83 -5.57 6.32 2.96
C ARG A 83 -5.74 5.11 3.88
N SER A 84 -6.72 4.24 3.64
CA SER A 84 -6.87 3.03 4.45
C SER A 84 -5.68 2.08 4.31
N ILE A 85 -5.18 1.88 3.08
CA ILE A 85 -3.95 1.11 2.85
C ILE A 85 -2.81 1.72 3.67
N LEU A 86 -2.63 3.04 3.60
CA LEU A 86 -1.60 3.75 4.36
C LEU A 86 -1.74 3.57 5.87
N GLN A 87 -2.93 3.75 6.42
CA GLN A 87 -3.19 3.62 7.85
C GLN A 87 -2.82 2.23 8.37
N LYS A 88 -3.12 1.17 7.63
CA LYS A 88 -2.72 -0.20 8.03
C LYS A 88 -1.20 -0.38 8.08
N HIS A 89 -0.49 0.18 7.11
CA HIS A 89 0.97 0.00 6.98
C HIS A 89 1.78 0.99 7.83
N HIS A 90 1.20 2.13 8.20
CA HIS A 90 1.90 3.22 8.88
C HIS A 90 1.36 3.53 10.27
N ASP A 91 0.03 3.56 10.46
CA ASP A 91 -0.62 3.98 11.70
C ASP A 91 -0.96 2.81 12.64
N SER A 92 -0.76 1.57 12.18
CA SER A 92 -0.92 0.40 13.05
C SER A 92 0.00 0.50 14.27
N PRO A 93 -0.50 0.27 15.50
CA PRO A 93 0.31 0.28 16.72
C PRO A 93 1.54 -0.62 16.65
N ILE A 94 1.48 -1.66 15.81
CA ILE A 94 2.55 -2.64 15.60
C ILE A 94 3.58 -2.15 14.56
N ALA A 95 3.21 -1.26 13.62
CA ALA A 95 4.05 -0.88 12.48
C ALA A 95 5.25 0.01 12.84
N VAL A 96 5.35 0.50 14.09
CA VAL A 96 6.42 1.40 14.57
C VAL A 96 6.56 2.65 13.68
N HIS A 97 5.45 3.20 13.18
CA HIS A 97 5.39 4.46 12.41
C HIS A 97 6.60 4.66 11.45
N PRO A 98 6.70 3.83 10.40
CA PRO A 98 7.85 3.81 9.51
C PRO A 98 8.03 5.15 8.80
N GLY A 99 9.29 5.57 8.59
CA GLY A 99 9.59 6.74 7.77
C GLY A 99 9.14 6.57 6.31
N GLN A 100 9.08 7.69 5.58
CA GLN A 100 8.52 7.76 4.22
C GLN A 100 9.02 6.66 3.27
N GLU A 101 10.32 6.42 3.22
CA GLU A 101 10.92 5.42 2.31
C GLU A 101 10.54 4.00 2.68
N LYS A 102 10.50 3.69 3.98
CA LYS A 102 10.11 2.36 4.47
C LYS A 102 8.63 2.10 4.21
N THR A 103 7.78 3.09 4.45
CA THR A 103 6.34 3.02 4.14
C THR A 103 6.09 2.81 2.64
N LEU A 104 6.78 3.57 1.79
CA LEU A 104 6.70 3.39 0.34
C LEU A 104 7.13 1.98 -0.08
N LYS A 105 8.25 1.48 0.46
CA LYS A 105 8.74 0.14 0.13
C LYS A 105 7.75 -0.95 0.53
N LEU A 106 7.14 -0.86 1.72
CA LEU A 106 6.15 -1.83 2.19
C LEU A 106 4.91 -1.83 1.30
N ILE A 107 4.33 -0.67 1.03
CA ILE A 107 3.10 -0.58 0.24
C ILE A 107 3.34 -1.01 -1.22
N LYS A 108 4.50 -0.65 -1.80
CA LYS A 108 4.83 -0.97 -3.19
C LYS A 108 5.19 -2.45 -3.41
N GLN A 109 5.20 -3.28 -2.36
CA GLN A 109 5.33 -4.73 -2.53
C GLN A 109 4.06 -5.32 -3.16
N ASP A 110 2.90 -4.80 -2.76
CA ASP A 110 1.61 -5.38 -3.13
C ASP A 110 0.73 -4.43 -3.96
N PHE A 111 0.97 -3.11 -3.89
CA PHE A 111 0.08 -2.10 -4.48
C PHE A 111 0.77 -1.19 -5.49
N HIS A 112 -0.03 -0.66 -6.41
CA HIS A 112 0.36 0.40 -7.33
C HIS A 112 -0.79 1.39 -7.56
N TRP A 113 -0.49 2.69 -7.52
CA TRP A 113 -1.39 3.73 -8.02
C TRP A 113 -0.62 4.97 -8.49
N SER A 114 -1.30 5.81 -9.27
CA SER A 114 -0.76 7.08 -9.75
C SER A 114 -0.43 8.03 -8.61
N ARG A 115 0.74 8.68 -8.68
CA ARG A 115 1.22 9.62 -7.64
C ARG A 115 1.36 9.01 -6.23
N MET A 116 1.45 7.68 -6.12
CA MET A 116 1.66 6.95 -4.86
C MET A 116 2.76 7.56 -3.99
N THR A 117 3.94 7.81 -4.56
CA THR A 117 5.06 8.38 -3.80
C THR A 117 4.72 9.72 -3.15
N GLN A 118 4.01 10.60 -3.86
CA GLN A 118 3.63 11.90 -3.33
C GLN A 118 2.58 11.75 -2.22
N PHE A 119 1.55 10.93 -2.47
CA PHE A 119 0.49 10.68 -1.49
C PHE A 119 1.03 10.10 -0.17
N ILE A 120 1.96 9.14 -0.25
CA ILE A 120 2.63 8.56 0.92
C ILE A 120 3.48 9.60 1.65
N LYS A 121 4.26 10.42 0.94
CA LYS A 121 5.07 11.47 1.55
C LYS A 121 4.22 12.48 2.31
N ASP A 122 3.10 12.90 1.75
CA ASP A 122 2.20 13.88 2.37
C ASP A 122 1.52 13.30 3.62
N HIS A 123 1.11 12.02 3.55
CA HIS A 123 0.53 11.32 4.69
C HIS A 123 1.53 11.18 5.85
N VAL A 124 2.73 10.64 5.58
CA VAL A 124 3.74 10.43 6.63
C VAL A 124 4.25 11.77 7.20
N SER A 125 4.33 12.83 6.39
CA SER A 125 4.74 14.16 6.86
C SER A 125 3.71 14.82 7.79
N SER A 126 2.42 14.55 7.60
CA SER A 126 1.36 15.06 8.47
C SER A 126 1.20 14.24 9.78
N CYS A 127 1.89 13.10 9.92
CA CYS A 127 1.85 12.30 11.14
C CYS A 127 2.57 12.99 12.30
N GLN A 128 1.82 13.31 13.35
CA GLN A 128 2.33 13.95 14.57
C GLN A 128 3.36 13.08 15.31
N GLN A 129 3.16 11.75 15.33
CA GLN A 129 4.09 10.82 15.99
C GLN A 129 5.45 10.76 15.27
N CYS A 130 5.46 10.82 13.94
CA CYS A 130 6.69 10.86 13.15
C CYS A 130 7.40 12.21 13.26
N SER A 131 6.65 13.31 13.24
CA SER A 131 7.20 14.67 13.37
C SER A 131 7.83 14.93 14.74
N GLY A 132 7.24 14.39 15.82
CA GLY A 132 7.81 14.47 17.17
C GLY A 132 9.18 13.79 17.30
N LYS A 133 9.37 12.62 16.67
CA LYS A 133 10.64 11.87 16.71
C LYS A 133 11.78 12.56 15.95
N LYS A 134 11.48 13.25 14.84
CA LYS A 134 12.50 13.99 14.07
C LYS A 134 13.14 15.14 14.87
N ASN A 135 12.41 15.73 15.82
CA ASN A 135 12.91 16.84 16.64
C ASN A 135 13.80 16.40 17.81
N ILE A 136 13.87 15.11 18.14
CA ILE A 136 14.68 14.63 19.27
C ILE A 136 16.17 14.57 18.91
N HIS A 137 16.51 14.41 17.62
CA HIS A 137 17.89 14.20 17.16
C HIS A 137 18.76 15.47 17.06
N HIS A 138 18.22 16.66 17.32
CA HIS A 138 18.96 17.92 17.23
C HIS A 138 19.22 18.63 18.57
N LYS A 139 18.87 18.03 19.71
CA LYS A 139 19.34 18.54 21.01
C LYS A 139 20.75 18.02 21.28
N ASN A 140 21.73 18.82 20.90
CA ASN A 140 23.10 18.88 21.40
C ASN A 140 23.60 17.56 22.03
N PHE A 141 24.36 16.77 21.27
CA PHE A 141 25.40 15.98 21.90
C PHE A 141 26.39 16.97 22.51
N GLY A 142 26.13 17.38 23.75
CA GLY A 142 27.13 18.01 24.59
C GLY A 142 28.36 17.10 24.55
N ILE A 143 29.53 17.70 24.30
CA ILE A 143 30.83 17.03 24.24
C ILE A 143 30.86 15.92 25.27
N LEU A 144 30.91 14.67 24.82
CA LEU A 144 31.11 13.52 25.71
C LEU A 144 32.47 13.73 26.37
N LYS A 145 32.48 14.12 27.64
CA LYS A 145 33.73 14.21 28.40
C LYS A 145 34.32 12.81 28.49
N PRO A 146 35.57 12.60 28.06
CA PRO A 146 36.23 11.31 28.27
C PRO A 146 36.29 11.03 29.78
N LEU A 147 35.97 9.79 30.16
CA LEU A 147 36.15 9.32 31.53
C LEU A 147 37.65 9.33 31.82
N LEU A 148 38.07 10.00 32.90
CA LEU A 148 39.45 9.95 33.38
C LEU A 148 39.77 8.48 33.68
N ILE A 149 40.72 7.92 32.95
CA ILE A 149 41.24 6.58 33.21
C ILE A 149 41.97 6.66 34.56
N PRO A 150 41.57 5.89 35.58
CA PRO A 150 42.29 5.87 36.84
C PRO A 150 43.69 5.29 36.60
N ASN A 151 44.72 6.02 37.01
CA ASN A 151 46.08 5.48 37.06
C ASN A 151 46.09 4.38 38.13
N GLY A 152 46.30 3.14 37.71
CA GLY A 152 46.46 2.02 38.63
C GLY A 152 47.75 2.13 39.46
N PRO A 153 47.80 1.47 40.63
CA PRO A 153 49.04 1.28 41.40
C PRO A 153 49.98 0.26 40.74
#